data_AF-A0A7S2T8G4-F1
#
_entry.id   AF-A0A7S2T8G4-F1
#
_cell.length_a   1.000
_cell.length_b   1.000
_cell.length_c   1.000
_cell.angle_alpha   90.00
_cell.angle_beta   90.00
_cell.angle_gamma   90.00
#
_symmetry.space_group_name_H-M   'P 1'
#
loop_
_entity.id
_entity.type
_entity.pdbx_description
1 polymer ?
#
loop_
_entity_poly.entity_id
_entity_poly.type
_entity_poly.pdbx_seq_one_letter_code
_entity_poly.pdbx_strand_id
1 'polypeptide(L)'
;MASAVSRAFEAQGMSLKDETCVKVASKVGAGLGIGDFTELAEEYEVFHINRGESTNVVTAELLEAFRDHLMRQRSQASTKKKNGWHSYSTYDLNDVSVSLDRSFSKVETRKKNGGAAQRVEFAKPGAVAASPSSGSKRTSEVPEVQPNKKSAFSQRQRSGTDFATLAVKPAGGSTRQAEAALDRAAGYSKVIDEESGVRSLLRGPGTGSRFMYDTVEQKQRLADERIRRLVDLLESKFGVDASSPVYGIANEPVVCCGRVLCDSSEGRLNEQSVLLEGPSSDGGQGMRVRLDTTKLGSVNLFPGQVVAVEGINPSGHCITAFGILTGVPQPRESQPAASGARGKRVAVAAGPFSTSEDLSMEPLGALVEACVRERPDLVYLCGPFVDKDHPLVKEGKVDLEHEEIFELCCDKLKGLPE
;
A
#
# COMPACT_ATOMS: atom_id res chain seq x y z
N MET A 1 3.03 37.19 30.15
CA MET A 1 2.58 35.83 29.73
C MET A 1 1.39 35.35 30.55
N ALA A 2 1.48 35.22 31.89
CA ALA A 2 0.38 34.71 32.71
C ALA A 2 -0.98 35.42 32.51
N SER A 3 -0.98 36.76 32.47
CA SER A 3 -2.21 37.58 32.25
C SER A 3 -2.79 37.46 30.82
N ALA A 4 -2.02 37.01 29.83
CA ALA A 4 -2.50 36.88 28.44
C ALA A 4 -3.19 35.54 28.19
N VAL A 5 -2.65 34.46 28.79
CA VAL A 5 -3.21 33.11 28.69
C VAL A 5 -4.56 33.03 29.42
N SER A 6 -4.66 33.59 30.62
CA SER A 6 -5.94 33.64 31.35
C SER A 6 -7.01 34.39 30.57
N ARG A 7 -6.67 35.54 29.97
CA ARG A 7 -7.61 36.31 29.14
C ARG A 7 -8.07 35.56 27.88
N ALA A 8 -7.20 34.79 27.24
CA ALA A 8 -7.57 34.01 26.06
C ALA A 8 -8.54 32.87 26.40
N PHE A 9 -8.32 32.17 27.52
CA PHE A 9 -9.24 31.12 27.99
C PHE A 9 -10.56 31.70 28.49
N GLU A 10 -10.53 32.84 29.19
CA GLU A 10 -11.74 33.55 29.63
C GLU A 10 -12.58 34.04 28.44
N ALA A 11 -11.94 34.46 27.33
CA ALA A 11 -12.63 34.85 26.11
C ALA A 11 -13.40 33.70 25.45
N GLN A 12 -12.94 32.44 25.63
CA GLN A 12 -13.65 31.22 25.21
C GLN A 12 -14.55 30.65 26.32
N GLY A 13 -14.86 31.43 27.35
CA GLY A 13 -15.77 31.03 28.43
C GLY A 13 -15.20 29.99 29.40
N MET A 14 -13.88 29.81 29.43
CA MET A 14 -13.16 28.83 30.25
C MET A 14 -12.37 29.51 31.38
N SER A 15 -12.45 28.99 32.60
CA SER A 15 -11.73 29.52 33.77
C SER A 15 -10.60 28.58 34.20
N LEU A 16 -9.37 29.09 34.26
CA LEU A 16 -8.21 28.32 34.75
C LEU A 16 -8.25 28.24 36.28
N LYS A 17 -8.23 27.01 36.83
CA LYS A 17 -8.46 26.75 38.26
C LYS A 17 -7.41 27.41 39.19
N ASP A 18 -6.16 27.49 38.76
CA ASP A 18 -5.05 28.01 39.55
C ASP A 18 -3.89 28.52 38.67
N GLU A 19 -2.93 29.24 39.27
CA GLU A 19 -1.75 29.75 38.55
C GLU A 19 -0.87 28.64 37.95
N THR A 20 -0.98 27.42 38.46
CA THR A 20 -0.31 26.25 37.88
C THR A 20 -0.90 25.87 36.53
N CYS A 21 -2.22 25.95 36.35
CA CYS A 21 -2.87 25.74 35.05
C CYS A 21 -2.38 26.75 34.00
N VAL A 22 -2.17 28.01 34.39
CA VAL A 22 -1.64 29.06 33.49
C VAL A 22 -0.24 28.70 32.98
N LYS A 23 0.62 28.16 33.87
CA LYS A 23 1.98 27.72 33.52
C LYS A 23 1.96 26.46 32.63
N VAL A 24 1.05 25.52 32.89
CA VAL A 24 0.90 24.30 32.07
C VAL A 24 0.37 24.64 30.68
N ALA A 25 -0.66 25.48 30.56
CA ALA A 25 -1.18 25.92 29.27
C ALA A 25 -0.11 26.64 28.43
N SER A 26 0.68 27.53 29.05
CA SER A 26 1.81 28.19 28.38
C SER A 26 2.86 27.19 27.86
N LYS A 27 3.16 26.14 28.64
CA LYS A 27 4.09 25.08 28.23
C LYS A 27 3.53 24.20 27.12
N VAL A 28 2.23 23.91 27.13
CA VAL A 28 1.56 23.14 26.08
C VAL A 28 1.59 23.91 24.76
N GLY A 29 1.24 25.20 24.76
CA GLY A 29 1.33 26.05 23.56
C GLY A 29 2.75 26.12 23.01
N ALA A 30 3.74 26.36 23.86
CA ALA A 30 5.16 26.40 23.45
C ALA A 30 5.67 25.05 22.91
N GLY A 31 5.32 23.93 23.56
CA GLY A 31 5.72 22.59 23.13
C GLY A 31 5.08 22.15 21.80
N LEU A 32 3.98 22.80 21.40
CA LEU A 32 3.27 22.54 20.15
C LEU A 32 3.53 23.61 19.08
N GLY A 33 4.36 24.63 19.37
CA GLY A 33 4.65 25.71 18.42
C GLY A 33 3.46 26.61 18.10
N ILE A 34 2.43 26.62 18.96
CA ILE A 34 1.29 27.52 18.86
C ILE A 34 1.72 28.85 19.51
N GLY A 35 1.96 29.86 18.66
CA GLY A 35 2.47 31.16 19.10
C GLY A 35 1.38 32.11 19.63
N ASP A 36 0.13 31.85 19.28
CA ASP A 36 -1.04 32.64 19.71
C ASP A 36 -1.84 31.90 20.79
N PHE A 37 -2.02 32.54 21.94
CA PHE A 37 -2.78 31.94 23.05
C PHE A 37 -4.28 31.88 22.78
N THR A 38 -4.78 32.64 21.79
CA THR A 38 -6.17 32.61 21.35
C THR A 38 -6.47 31.31 20.60
N GLU A 39 -5.61 30.95 19.64
CA GLU A 39 -5.68 29.68 18.90
C GLU A 39 -5.59 28.48 19.86
N LEU A 40 -4.73 28.56 20.88
CA LEU A 40 -4.63 27.54 21.92
C LEU A 40 -5.94 27.36 22.71
N ALA A 41 -6.63 28.46 23.02
CA ALA A 41 -7.88 28.43 23.77
C ALA A 41 -9.04 27.88 22.91
N GLU A 42 -9.09 28.22 21.62
CA GLU A 42 -10.07 27.69 20.66
C GLU A 42 -9.91 26.18 20.46
N GLU A 43 -8.67 25.70 20.27
CA GLU A 43 -8.40 24.26 20.17
C GLU A 43 -8.77 23.51 21.47
N TYR A 44 -8.54 24.14 22.62
CA TYR A 44 -8.90 23.56 23.91
C TYR A 44 -10.42 23.50 24.10
N GLU A 45 -11.18 24.51 23.67
CA GLU A 45 -12.64 24.50 23.69
C GLU A 45 -13.21 23.33 22.87
N VAL A 46 -12.68 23.14 21.66
CA VAL A 46 -13.07 22.00 20.81
C VAL A 46 -12.75 20.66 21.49
N PHE A 47 -11.60 20.55 22.15
CA PHE A 47 -11.25 19.36 22.93
C PHE A 47 -12.20 19.14 24.12
N HIS A 48 -12.57 20.21 24.82
CA HIS A 48 -13.47 20.19 25.98
C HIS A 48 -14.87 19.71 25.58
N ILE A 49 -15.42 20.25 24.49
CA ILE A 49 -16.72 19.85 23.93
C ILE A 49 -16.71 18.38 23.52
N ASN A 50 -15.68 17.93 22.80
CA ASN A 50 -15.59 16.54 22.31
C ASN A 50 -15.45 15.51 23.43
N ARG A 51 -14.96 15.92 24.60
CA ARG A 51 -14.85 15.07 25.79
C ARG A 51 -16.15 14.99 26.59
N GLY A 52 -17.12 15.85 26.32
CA GLY A 52 -18.41 15.89 27.02
C GLY A 52 -18.30 16.40 28.47
N GLU A 53 -17.28 17.19 28.77
CA GLU A 53 -17.11 17.80 30.09
C GLU A 53 -18.19 18.88 30.30
N SER A 54 -18.81 18.91 31.48
CA SER A 54 -19.92 19.82 31.79
C SER A 54 -19.49 21.07 32.55
N THR A 55 -18.22 21.14 32.96
CA THR A 55 -17.71 22.23 33.79
C THR A 55 -16.63 23.02 33.05
N ASN A 56 -16.84 24.34 32.91
CA ASN A 56 -15.91 25.23 32.21
C ASN A 56 -14.66 25.59 33.04
N VAL A 57 -14.29 24.74 34.02
CA VAL A 57 -13.10 24.93 34.85
C VAL A 57 -11.98 24.05 34.32
N VAL A 58 -10.91 24.69 33.89
CA VAL A 58 -9.72 24.04 33.33
C VAL A 58 -8.77 23.64 34.45
N THR A 59 -8.47 22.35 34.53
CA THR A 59 -7.52 21.77 35.49
C THR A 59 -6.21 21.36 34.80
N ALA A 60 -5.15 21.19 35.57
CA ALA A 60 -3.85 20.76 35.04
C ALA A 60 -3.93 19.39 34.34
N GLU A 61 -4.73 18.47 34.89
CA GLU A 61 -4.97 17.14 34.31
C GLU A 61 -5.66 17.23 32.94
N LEU A 62 -6.64 18.14 32.79
CA LEU A 62 -7.30 18.36 31.50
C LEU A 62 -6.36 18.97 30.46
N LEU A 63 -5.47 19.86 30.87
CA LEU A 63 -4.45 20.44 29.98
C LEU A 63 -3.39 19.42 29.55
N GLU A 64 -3.03 18.46 30.42
CA GLU A 64 -2.16 17.35 30.05
C GLU A 64 -2.85 16.38 29.10
N ALA A 65 -4.13 16.04 29.35
CA ALA A 65 -4.92 15.23 28.44
C ALA A 65 -5.11 15.90 27.07
N PHE A 66 -5.27 17.23 27.05
CA PHE A 66 -5.34 18.03 25.84
C PHE A 66 -4.02 17.98 25.04
N ARG A 67 -2.88 18.14 25.72
CA ARG A 67 -1.56 17.99 25.10
C ARG A 67 -1.40 16.63 24.42
N ASP A 68 -1.77 15.55 25.12
CA ASP A 68 -1.66 14.19 24.60
C ASP A 68 -2.65 13.91 23.46
N HIS A 69 -3.80 14.60 23.45
CA HIS A 69 -4.75 14.58 22.33
C HIS A 69 -4.16 15.23 21.07
N LEU A 70 -3.58 16.43 21.20
CA LEU A 70 -2.97 17.14 20.06
C LEU A 70 -1.73 16.43 19.51
N MET A 71 -0.90 15.83 20.38
CA MET A 71 0.23 14.99 19.93
C MET A 71 -0.25 13.78 19.13
N ARG A 72 -1.35 13.14 19.56
CA ARG A 72 -1.98 12.05 18.79
C ARG A 72 -2.53 12.53 17.47
N GLN A 73 -3.26 13.66 17.42
CA GLN A 73 -3.76 14.21 16.16
C GLN A 73 -2.65 14.53 15.15
N ARG A 74 -1.54 15.15 15.59
CA ARG A 74 -0.38 15.43 14.72
C ARG A 74 0.31 14.15 14.23
N SER A 75 0.38 13.11 15.05
CA SER A 75 0.88 11.80 14.62
C SER A 75 -0.03 11.16 13.57
N GLN A 76 -1.35 11.28 13.73
CA GLN A 76 -2.35 10.76 12.79
C GLN A 76 -2.36 11.52 11.45
N ALA A 77 -2.13 12.84 11.47
CA ALA A 77 -2.02 13.66 10.27
C ALA A 77 -0.80 13.29 9.40
N SER A 78 0.32 12.92 10.03
CA SER A 78 1.51 12.39 9.34
C SER A 78 1.24 11.03 8.68
N THR A 79 0.38 10.19 9.29
CA THR A 79 0.01 8.88 8.72
C THR A 79 -1.11 8.93 7.68
N LYS A 80 -1.98 9.95 7.68
CA LYS A 80 -3.04 10.11 6.66
C LYS A 80 -2.52 10.32 5.24
N LYS A 81 -1.22 10.63 5.04
CA LYS A 81 -0.59 10.75 3.72
C LYS A 81 -0.26 9.43 3.02
N LYS A 82 -0.59 8.27 3.60
CA LYS A 82 -0.39 6.94 2.97
C LYS A 82 -1.67 6.10 2.98
N ASN A 83 -2.76 6.62 2.42
CA ASN A 83 -3.91 5.80 2.05
C ASN A 83 -3.93 5.59 0.53
N GLY A 84 -2.98 4.81 0.03
CA GLY A 84 -3.19 4.08 -1.22
C GLY A 84 -4.11 2.90 -0.91
N TRP A 85 -5.20 2.75 -1.66
CA TRP A 85 -6.03 1.55 -1.59
C TRP A 85 -5.17 0.33 -2.00
N HIS A 86 -4.81 -0.51 -1.03
CA HIS A 86 -4.40 -1.88 -1.34
C HIS A 86 -5.67 -2.70 -1.55
N SER A 87 -6.07 -2.84 -2.82
CA SER A 87 -7.08 -3.81 -3.21
C SER A 87 -6.43 -5.20 -3.22
N TYR A 88 -6.74 -6.00 -2.22
CA TYR A 88 -6.34 -7.39 -2.10
C TYR A 88 -7.17 -8.22 -3.08
N SER A 89 -6.54 -8.64 -4.18
CA SER A 89 -7.22 -9.41 -5.23
C SER A 89 -7.15 -10.91 -4.93
N THR A 90 -7.93 -11.70 -5.67
CA THR A 90 -8.00 -13.17 -5.57
C THR A 90 -6.66 -13.90 -5.75
N TYR A 91 -5.59 -13.19 -6.11
CA TYR A 91 -4.25 -13.72 -6.38
C TYR A 91 -3.25 -13.54 -5.22
N ASP A 92 -3.65 -13.01 -4.06
CA ASP A 92 -2.74 -12.70 -2.93
C ASP A 92 -1.94 -13.90 -2.38
N LEU A 93 -2.39 -15.15 -2.60
CA LEU A 93 -1.60 -16.34 -2.23
C LEU A 93 -0.32 -16.49 -3.08
N ASN A 94 -0.21 -15.73 -4.18
CA ASN A 94 0.90 -15.81 -5.13
C ASN A 94 2.02 -14.80 -4.84
N ASP A 95 1.80 -13.79 -3.99
CA ASP A 95 2.66 -12.60 -3.90
C ASP A 95 3.53 -12.51 -2.63
N VAL A 96 3.74 -13.63 -1.95
CA VAL A 96 4.74 -13.73 -0.88
C VAL A 96 5.58 -14.98 -1.08
N SER A 97 6.64 -14.86 -1.89
CA SER A 97 7.71 -15.85 -1.93
C SER A 97 8.58 -15.71 -0.67
N VAL A 98 8.26 -16.48 0.37
CA VAL A 98 9.28 -16.83 1.37
C VAL A 98 9.82 -18.17 0.96
N SER A 99 11.14 -18.25 0.79
CA SER A 99 11.83 -19.52 0.68
C SER A 99 11.32 -20.44 1.78
N LEU A 100 10.90 -21.66 1.41
CA LEU A 100 10.67 -22.72 2.36
C LEU A 100 12.02 -23.02 3.03
N ASP A 101 12.38 -22.23 4.06
CA ASP A 101 13.48 -22.63 4.93
C ASP A 101 13.07 -23.98 5.51
N ARG A 102 14.05 -24.89 5.53
CA ARG A 102 13.96 -26.34 5.79
C ARG A 102 13.34 -26.73 7.16
N SER A 103 12.64 -25.83 7.81
CA SER A 103 11.99 -26.00 9.11
C SER A 103 10.62 -26.67 8.99
N PHE A 104 9.93 -26.54 7.85
CA PHE A 104 8.74 -27.34 7.57
C PHE A 104 9.19 -28.77 7.22
N SER A 105 9.13 -29.65 8.23
CA SER A 105 9.35 -31.11 8.15
C SER A 105 10.81 -31.62 8.04
N LYS A 106 11.50 -31.76 9.19
CA LYS A 106 12.23 -32.98 9.67
C LYS A 106 13.48 -32.67 10.53
N VAL A 107 13.49 -33.28 11.72
CA VAL A 107 14.51 -34.17 12.29
C VAL A 107 15.98 -33.87 11.96
N GLU A 108 16.76 -33.62 13.02
CA GLU A 108 18.20 -33.39 13.04
C GLU A 108 19.04 -34.22 12.05
N THR A 109 19.98 -33.58 11.35
CA THR A 109 21.39 -34.01 11.30
C THR A 109 22.30 -32.87 10.78
N ARG A 110 23.30 -32.57 11.62
CA ARG A 110 24.55 -31.79 11.48
C ARG A 110 25.05 -31.27 10.11
N LYS A 111 25.61 -30.04 10.22
CA LYS A 111 26.88 -29.46 9.70
C LYS A 111 26.89 -28.53 8.45
N LYS A 112 27.06 -27.24 8.78
CA LYS A 112 28.14 -26.27 8.47
C LYS A 112 28.30 -25.60 7.07
N ASN A 113 28.70 -24.32 7.22
CA ASN A 113 29.30 -23.32 6.31
C ASN A 113 28.26 -22.47 5.55
N GLY A 114 28.24 -21.13 5.63
CA GLY A 114 29.29 -20.15 5.92
C GLY A 114 29.55 -19.35 4.64
N GLY A 115 28.92 -18.18 4.48
CA GLY A 115 29.09 -17.31 3.32
C GLY A 115 28.40 -15.96 3.52
N ALA A 116 29.19 -14.89 3.44
CA ALA A 116 28.83 -13.52 3.80
C ALA A 116 27.80 -12.89 2.85
N ALA A 117 26.78 -12.25 3.41
CA ALA A 117 25.85 -11.40 2.67
C ALA A 117 26.47 -10.01 2.48
N GLN A 118 26.76 -9.66 1.23
CA GLN A 118 27.28 -8.36 0.83
C GLN A 118 26.13 -7.35 0.83
N ARG A 119 26.22 -6.36 1.73
CA ARG A 119 25.24 -5.30 1.94
C ARG A 119 25.34 -4.30 0.77
N VAL A 120 24.33 -4.25 -0.09
CA VAL A 120 24.22 -3.23 -1.16
C VAL A 120 23.54 -2.00 -0.56
N GLU A 121 24.29 -0.90 -0.45
CA GLU A 121 23.77 0.39 -0.01
C GLU A 121 22.92 1.03 -1.11
N PHE A 122 21.66 1.33 -0.79
CA PHE A 122 20.80 2.15 -1.64
C PHE A 122 21.12 3.63 -1.43
N ALA A 123 21.41 4.34 -2.53
CA ALA A 123 21.63 5.78 -2.52
C ALA A 123 20.33 6.51 -2.13
N LYS A 124 20.44 7.46 -1.19
CA LYS A 124 19.33 8.29 -0.72
C LYS A 124 18.84 9.22 -1.84
N PRO A 125 17.52 9.39 -2.03
CA PRO A 125 16.99 10.43 -2.92
C PRO A 125 17.38 11.82 -2.39
N GLY A 126 17.95 12.65 -3.27
CA GLY A 126 18.32 14.03 -2.97
C GLY A 126 17.13 14.93 -2.70
N ALA A 127 17.37 15.98 -1.93
CA ALA A 127 16.37 16.97 -1.52
C ALA A 127 15.77 17.71 -2.72
N VAL A 128 14.44 17.74 -2.79
CA VAL A 128 13.69 18.69 -3.63
C VAL A 128 13.79 20.07 -3.00
N ALA A 129 14.39 21.02 -3.73
CA ALA A 129 14.44 22.42 -3.32
C ALA A 129 13.03 23.01 -3.28
N ALA A 130 12.69 23.66 -2.17
CA ALA A 130 11.48 24.44 -2.05
C ALA A 130 11.61 25.72 -2.92
N SER A 131 10.68 25.91 -3.85
CA SER A 131 10.55 27.19 -4.57
C SER A 131 9.71 28.18 -3.77
N PRO A 132 10.04 29.47 -3.80
CA PRO A 132 9.49 30.49 -2.90
C PRO A 132 8.07 30.89 -3.28
N SER A 133 7.27 31.18 -2.26
CA SER A 133 5.94 31.78 -2.36
C SER A 133 6.03 33.23 -2.86
N SER A 134 5.58 33.50 -4.09
CA SER A 134 5.16 34.85 -4.49
C SER A 134 3.68 34.83 -4.81
N GLY A 135 2.90 35.60 -4.05
CA GLY A 135 1.47 35.76 -4.29
C GLY A 135 1.19 36.44 -5.64
N SER A 136 0.14 35.99 -6.32
CA SER A 136 -0.56 36.82 -7.29
C SER A 136 -1.98 36.32 -7.52
N LYS A 137 -2.77 37.24 -8.06
CA LYS A 137 -4.23 37.39 -8.05
C LYS A 137 -4.98 36.26 -8.77
N ARG A 138 -6.23 36.04 -8.33
CA ARG A 138 -7.23 35.21 -9.03
C ARG A 138 -7.47 35.73 -10.45
N THR A 139 -7.05 34.97 -11.44
CA THR A 139 -7.66 34.93 -12.77
C THR A 139 -8.24 33.54 -12.96
N SER A 140 -9.47 33.47 -13.45
CA SER A 140 -10.13 32.24 -13.87
C SER A 140 -9.43 31.72 -15.12
N GLU A 141 -8.38 30.92 -14.95
CA GLU A 141 -7.71 30.24 -16.06
C GLU A 141 -8.29 28.83 -16.18
N VAL A 142 -8.84 28.55 -17.36
CA VAL A 142 -9.19 27.22 -17.84
C VAL A 142 -7.94 26.34 -17.74
N PRO A 143 -8.01 25.07 -17.30
CA PRO A 143 -6.85 24.20 -17.26
C PRO A 143 -6.17 24.16 -18.63
N GLU A 144 -4.85 24.31 -18.63
CA GLU A 144 -4.08 24.23 -19.85
C GLU A 144 -4.07 22.75 -20.31
N VAL A 145 -4.85 22.44 -21.36
CA VAL A 145 -4.86 21.13 -22.03
C VAL A 145 -3.70 21.04 -23.04
N GLN A 146 -3.00 22.15 -23.27
CA GLN A 146 -1.86 22.22 -24.17
C GLN A 146 -0.54 22.16 -23.39
N PRO A 147 0.49 21.52 -23.94
CA PRO A 147 1.78 21.39 -23.27
C PRO A 147 2.46 22.76 -23.17
N ASN A 148 2.79 23.16 -21.95
CA ASN A 148 3.54 24.38 -21.72
C ASN A 148 5.04 24.14 -21.97
N LYS A 149 5.62 24.84 -22.95
CA LYS A 149 7.06 24.73 -23.29
C LYS A 149 8.02 25.14 -22.16
N LYS A 150 7.48 25.66 -21.05
CA LYS A 150 8.22 26.00 -19.84
C LYS A 150 7.91 25.07 -18.66
N SER A 151 7.12 24.01 -18.85
CA SER A 151 6.80 23.04 -17.80
C SER A 151 8.07 22.42 -17.23
N ALA A 152 8.04 22.02 -15.96
CA ALA A 152 9.18 21.32 -15.36
C ALA A 152 9.53 20.02 -16.12
N PHE A 153 8.53 19.36 -16.71
CA PHE A 153 8.72 18.14 -17.50
C PHE A 153 9.42 18.41 -18.83
N SER A 154 9.02 19.45 -19.56
CA SER A 154 9.64 19.82 -20.85
C SER A 154 11.12 20.20 -20.70
N GLN A 155 11.50 20.79 -19.56
CA GLN A 155 12.87 21.22 -19.28
C GLN A 155 13.74 20.17 -18.56
N ARG A 156 13.23 18.93 -18.41
CA ARG A 156 13.93 17.87 -17.68
C ARG A 156 15.27 17.52 -18.34
N GLN A 157 16.31 17.39 -17.52
CA GLN A 157 17.67 17.10 -18.00
C GLN A 157 17.97 15.60 -18.12
N ARG A 158 17.13 14.75 -17.54
CA ARG A 158 17.35 13.29 -17.42
C ARG A 158 16.48 12.45 -18.38
N SER A 159 15.97 13.05 -19.45
CA SER A 159 15.18 12.33 -20.44
C SER A 159 15.99 11.18 -21.07
N GLY A 160 15.42 9.97 -21.12
CA GLY A 160 16.06 8.80 -21.73
C GLY A 160 17.23 8.20 -20.93
N THR A 161 17.38 8.55 -19.65
CA THR A 161 18.43 7.97 -18.80
C THR A 161 17.97 6.68 -18.12
N ASP A 162 18.82 5.65 -18.14
CA ASP A 162 18.60 4.40 -17.43
C ASP A 162 18.96 4.55 -15.95
N PHE A 163 17.98 4.35 -15.06
CA PHE A 163 18.20 4.44 -13.61
C PHE A 163 18.62 3.11 -12.99
N ALA A 164 18.18 1.98 -13.56
CA ALA A 164 18.50 0.65 -13.07
C ALA A 164 18.45 -0.37 -14.22
N THR A 165 19.38 -1.32 -14.20
CA THR A 165 19.43 -2.41 -15.18
C THR A 165 19.49 -3.75 -14.46
N LEU A 166 18.54 -4.63 -14.75
CA LEU A 166 18.58 -6.01 -14.31
C LEU A 166 18.87 -6.92 -15.51
N ALA A 167 20.11 -7.37 -15.63
CA ALA A 167 20.52 -8.31 -16.66
C ALA A 167 20.54 -9.74 -16.10
N VAL A 168 19.59 -10.57 -16.52
CA VAL A 168 19.68 -12.02 -16.29
C VAL A 168 20.60 -12.58 -17.37
N LYS A 169 21.87 -12.86 -17.00
CA LYS A 169 22.79 -13.50 -17.93
C LYS A 169 22.28 -14.92 -18.23
N PRO A 170 21.95 -15.26 -19.50
CA PRO A 170 21.86 -16.66 -19.85
C PRO A 170 23.24 -17.28 -19.63
N ALA A 171 23.30 -18.50 -19.09
CA ALA A 171 24.56 -19.18 -18.85
C ALA A 171 25.39 -19.23 -20.15
N GLY A 172 26.43 -18.39 -20.24
CA GLY A 172 27.41 -18.40 -21.34
C GLY A 172 27.37 -17.27 -22.39
N GLY A 173 26.49 -16.25 -22.29
CA GLY A 173 26.40 -15.17 -23.30
C GLY A 173 26.77 -13.77 -22.80
N SER A 174 27.43 -12.95 -23.62
CA SER A 174 27.69 -11.53 -23.31
C SER A 174 26.44 -10.66 -23.58
N THR A 175 26.10 -9.77 -22.65
CA THR A 175 24.87 -8.95 -22.68
C THR A 175 24.73 -8.09 -23.93
N ARG A 176 25.85 -7.61 -24.49
CA ARG A 176 25.86 -6.73 -25.67
C ARG A 176 25.48 -7.40 -26.99
N GLN A 177 25.64 -8.72 -27.10
CA GLN A 177 25.28 -9.46 -28.30
C GLN A 177 23.78 -9.79 -28.38
N ALA A 178 23.09 -9.85 -27.23
CA ALA A 178 21.65 -10.13 -27.17
C ALA A 178 20.79 -8.93 -27.61
N GLU A 179 21.21 -7.69 -27.29
CA GLU A 179 20.48 -6.47 -27.68
C GLU A 179 20.54 -6.20 -29.20
N ALA A 180 21.66 -6.53 -29.85
CA ALA A 180 21.85 -6.30 -31.28
C ALA A 180 21.07 -7.30 -32.17
N ALA A 181 20.62 -8.42 -31.62
CA ALA A 181 19.92 -9.49 -32.35
C ALA A 181 18.38 -9.44 -32.20
N LEU A 182 17.84 -8.45 -31.49
CA LEU A 182 16.41 -8.25 -31.37
C LEU A 182 15.91 -7.46 -32.59
N ASP A 183 15.46 -8.17 -33.62
CA ASP A 183 14.74 -7.56 -34.75
C ASP A 183 13.63 -6.66 -34.23
N ARG A 184 13.46 -5.47 -34.79
CA ARG A 184 12.41 -4.53 -34.34
C ARG A 184 11.06 -4.99 -34.89
N ALA A 185 10.00 -4.92 -34.09
CA ALA A 185 8.64 -5.22 -34.58
C ALA A 185 8.28 -4.26 -35.73
N ALA A 186 7.60 -4.79 -36.75
CA ALA A 186 7.23 -4.02 -37.93
C ALA A 186 6.03 -3.07 -37.68
N GLY A 187 5.21 -3.34 -36.66
CA GLY A 187 4.01 -2.58 -36.27
C GLY A 187 3.39 -3.15 -34.99
N TYR A 188 2.52 -2.39 -34.32
CA TYR A 188 1.73 -2.88 -33.19
C TYR A 188 0.39 -3.42 -33.67
N SER A 189 0.28 -4.74 -33.80
CA SER A 189 -1.05 -5.34 -34.00
C SER A 189 -1.93 -5.04 -32.78
N LYS A 190 -3.05 -4.36 -32.99
CA LYS A 190 -4.14 -4.26 -32.00
C LYS A 190 -4.44 -5.68 -31.51
N VAL A 191 -4.09 -5.98 -30.26
CA VAL A 191 -4.44 -7.27 -29.64
C VAL A 191 -5.94 -7.23 -29.38
N ILE A 192 -6.71 -7.59 -30.40
CA ILE A 192 -8.10 -8.01 -30.28
C ILE A 192 -8.05 -9.51 -30.03
N ASP A 193 -7.63 -9.92 -28.85
CA ASP A 193 -7.86 -11.30 -28.41
C ASP A 193 -9.13 -11.31 -27.55
N GLU A 194 -10.28 -11.33 -28.23
CA GLU A 194 -11.58 -11.42 -27.58
C GLU A 194 -11.82 -12.78 -26.91
N GLU A 195 -11.05 -13.82 -27.26
CA GLU A 195 -11.36 -15.20 -26.88
C GLU A 195 -10.37 -15.87 -25.92
N SER A 196 -9.06 -15.56 -25.92
CA SER A 196 -8.08 -16.46 -25.27
C SER A 196 -7.19 -15.88 -24.16
N GLY A 197 -6.97 -14.56 -24.07
CA GLY A 197 -5.93 -14.01 -23.20
C GLY A 197 -6.45 -13.00 -22.18
N VAL A 198 -6.82 -11.81 -22.64
CA VAL A 198 -6.99 -10.65 -21.76
C VAL A 198 -8.40 -10.60 -21.13
N ARG A 199 -9.45 -11.01 -21.85
CA ARG A 199 -10.81 -11.14 -21.28
C ARG A 199 -10.91 -12.23 -20.20
N SER A 200 -10.10 -13.29 -20.30
CA SER A 200 -10.05 -14.34 -19.28
C SER A 200 -9.47 -13.82 -17.95
N LEU A 201 -8.53 -12.86 -18.03
CA LEU A 201 -7.93 -12.15 -16.90
C LEU A 201 -8.83 -11.02 -16.40
N LEU A 202 -9.54 -10.35 -17.31
CA LEU A 202 -10.58 -9.35 -17.05
C LEU A 202 -11.95 -9.99 -16.86
N ARG A 203 -12.05 -11.08 -16.06
CA ARG A 203 -13.36 -11.48 -15.55
C ARG A 203 -13.86 -10.36 -14.65
N GLY A 204 -14.67 -9.48 -15.24
CA GLY A 204 -15.48 -8.55 -14.50
C GLY A 204 -16.33 -9.31 -13.47
N PRO A 205 -16.83 -8.61 -12.44
CA PRO A 205 -17.73 -9.23 -11.48
C PRO A 205 -18.88 -9.86 -12.26
N GLY A 206 -18.98 -11.20 -12.23
CA GLY A 206 -19.88 -11.95 -13.10
C GLY A 206 -21.34 -11.55 -12.91
N THR A 207 -22.26 -12.21 -13.61
CA THR A 207 -23.71 -11.90 -13.57
C THR A 207 -24.36 -11.99 -12.17
N GLY A 208 -23.64 -12.49 -11.16
CA GLY A 208 -24.09 -12.57 -9.76
C GLY A 208 -23.71 -11.37 -8.86
N SER A 209 -22.97 -10.38 -9.36
CA SER A 209 -22.51 -9.23 -8.58
C SER A 209 -23.31 -7.98 -8.91
N ARG A 210 -23.76 -7.24 -7.88
CA ARG A 210 -24.47 -5.97 -8.04
C ARG A 210 -23.49 -4.81 -7.92
N PHE A 211 -23.63 -3.82 -8.80
CA PHE A 211 -22.80 -2.62 -8.77
C PHE A 211 -22.98 -1.85 -7.46
N MET A 212 -21.88 -1.40 -6.85
CA MET A 212 -21.85 -0.65 -5.59
C MET A 212 -22.62 -1.29 -4.41
N TYR A 213 -22.73 -2.62 -4.39
CA TYR A 213 -23.45 -3.33 -3.35
C TYR A 213 -22.68 -4.55 -2.85
N ASP A 214 -22.30 -4.52 -1.58
CA ASP A 214 -21.73 -5.66 -0.86
C ASP A 214 -22.53 -5.96 0.40
N THR A 215 -22.71 -7.24 0.72
CA THR A 215 -23.22 -7.68 2.02
C THR A 215 -22.08 -8.08 2.96
N VAL A 216 -22.32 -7.96 4.27
CA VAL A 216 -21.36 -8.43 5.29
C VAL A 216 -21.07 -9.93 5.11
N GLU A 217 -22.10 -10.71 4.79
CA GLU A 217 -21.99 -12.15 4.53
C GLU A 217 -21.05 -12.45 3.35
N GLN A 218 -21.15 -11.73 2.23
CA GLN A 218 -20.25 -11.90 1.09
C GLN A 218 -18.79 -11.58 1.44
N LYS A 219 -18.57 -10.50 2.22
CA LYS A 219 -17.22 -10.13 2.68
C LYS A 219 -16.61 -11.19 3.59
N GLN A 220 -17.42 -11.73 4.51
CA GLN A 220 -17.01 -12.82 5.40
C GLN A 220 -16.72 -14.10 4.62
N ARG A 221 -17.59 -14.48 3.68
CA ARG A 221 -17.40 -15.63 2.80
C ARG A 221 -16.11 -15.54 2.00
N LEU A 222 -15.78 -14.36 1.46
CA LEU A 222 -14.53 -14.14 0.73
C LEU A 222 -13.30 -14.34 1.64
N ALA A 223 -13.36 -13.87 2.89
CA ALA A 223 -12.28 -14.08 3.86
C ALA A 223 -12.12 -15.58 4.19
N ASP A 224 -13.22 -16.28 4.45
CA ASP A 224 -13.24 -17.72 4.70
C ASP A 224 -12.70 -18.51 3.50
N GLU A 225 -13.12 -18.18 2.28
CA GLU A 225 -12.63 -18.81 1.04
C GLU A 225 -11.12 -18.69 0.87
N ARG A 226 -10.53 -17.56 1.26
CA ARG A 226 -9.07 -17.39 1.19
C ARG A 226 -8.35 -18.31 2.16
N ILE A 227 -8.89 -18.48 3.38
CA ILE A 227 -8.33 -19.42 4.37
C ILE A 227 -8.47 -20.85 3.86
N ARG A 228 -9.66 -21.23 3.36
CA ARG A 228 -9.94 -22.57 2.83
C ARG A 228 -9.02 -22.95 1.66
N ARG A 229 -8.77 -22.02 0.73
CA ARG A 229 -7.82 -22.26 -0.37
C ARG A 229 -6.43 -22.65 0.11
N LEU A 230 -5.96 -22.10 1.24
CA LEU A 230 -4.66 -22.47 1.80
C LEU A 230 -4.72 -23.86 2.45
N VAL A 231 -5.79 -24.17 3.18
CA VAL A 231 -6.02 -25.51 3.76
C VAL A 231 -6.03 -26.57 2.65
N ASP A 232 -6.88 -26.40 1.64
CA ASP A 232 -7.01 -27.31 0.51
C ASP A 232 -5.66 -27.52 -0.21
N LEU A 233 -4.89 -26.44 -0.37
CA LEU A 233 -3.58 -26.49 -1.01
C LEU A 233 -2.57 -27.32 -0.20
N LEU A 234 -2.56 -27.16 1.13
CA LEU A 234 -1.67 -27.88 2.03
C LEU A 234 -2.03 -29.36 2.11
N GLU A 235 -3.31 -29.68 2.23
CA GLU A 235 -3.79 -31.05 2.31
C GLU A 235 -3.59 -31.79 0.98
N SER A 236 -4.02 -31.19 -0.14
CA SER A 236 -3.98 -31.86 -1.44
C SER A 236 -2.56 -31.99 -2.04
N LYS A 237 -1.72 -30.96 -1.92
CA LYS A 237 -0.39 -30.96 -2.55
C LYS A 237 0.74 -31.41 -1.63
N PHE A 238 0.61 -31.18 -0.33
CA PHE A 238 1.68 -31.46 0.63
C PHE A 238 1.31 -32.54 1.66
N GLY A 239 0.04 -32.98 1.72
CA GLY A 239 -0.41 -34.00 2.68
C GLY A 239 -0.32 -33.55 4.14
N VAL A 240 -0.37 -32.24 4.39
CA VAL A 240 -0.33 -31.65 5.73
C VAL A 240 -1.77 -31.42 6.20
N ASP A 241 -2.15 -32.00 7.34
CA ASP A 241 -3.44 -31.74 7.98
C ASP A 241 -3.43 -30.33 8.58
N ALA A 242 -4.16 -29.41 7.93
CA ALA A 242 -4.22 -28.00 8.29
C ALA A 242 -5.63 -27.57 8.75
N SER A 243 -6.49 -28.56 9.01
CA SER A 243 -7.91 -28.39 9.37
C SER A 243 -8.15 -28.05 10.85
N SER A 244 -7.08 -28.03 11.67
CA SER A 244 -7.20 -27.76 13.10
C SER A 244 -7.73 -26.34 13.37
N PRO A 245 -8.74 -26.17 14.24
CA PRO A 245 -9.28 -24.86 14.57
C PRO A 245 -8.25 -24.05 15.37
N VAL A 246 -8.13 -22.75 15.07
CA VAL A 246 -7.15 -21.87 15.73
C VAL A 246 -7.33 -21.79 17.26
N TYR A 247 -8.56 -21.97 17.75
CA TYR A 247 -8.90 -21.96 19.17
C TYR A 247 -8.85 -23.35 19.84
N GLY A 248 -8.53 -24.39 19.07
CA GLY A 248 -8.42 -25.75 19.57
C GLY A 248 -7.32 -25.88 20.62
N ILE A 249 -7.64 -26.50 21.76
CA ILE A 249 -6.65 -26.78 22.79
C ILE A 249 -5.75 -27.92 22.30
N ALA A 250 -4.46 -27.62 22.13
CA ALA A 250 -3.47 -28.57 21.65
C ALA A 250 -2.16 -28.44 22.45
N ASN A 251 -1.78 -29.53 23.12
CA ASN A 251 -0.50 -29.65 23.83
C ASN A 251 0.63 -30.16 22.91
N GLU A 252 0.27 -30.80 21.79
CA GLU A 252 1.19 -31.21 20.74
C GLU A 252 1.13 -30.24 19.55
N PRO A 253 2.21 -30.10 18.76
CA PRO A 253 2.22 -29.20 17.62
C PRO A 253 1.14 -29.57 16.60
N VAL A 254 0.32 -28.57 16.24
CA VAL A 254 -0.71 -28.67 15.21
C VAL A 254 -0.47 -27.62 14.13
N VAL A 255 -1.00 -27.87 12.93
CA VAL A 255 -1.03 -26.87 11.86
C VAL A 255 -2.45 -26.33 11.73
N CYS A 256 -2.60 -25.01 11.84
CA CYS A 256 -3.87 -24.33 11.64
C CYS A 256 -3.71 -23.19 10.64
N CYS A 257 -4.72 -22.99 9.78
CA CYS A 257 -4.76 -21.85 8.88
C CYS A 257 -5.64 -20.73 9.43
N GLY A 258 -5.21 -19.49 9.22
CA GLY A 258 -5.98 -18.33 9.65
C GLY A 258 -5.51 -17.03 8.99
N ARG A 259 -6.25 -15.97 9.28
CA ARG A 259 -5.98 -14.61 8.81
C ARG A 259 -5.35 -13.80 9.93
N VAL A 260 -4.29 -13.06 9.63
CA VAL A 260 -3.60 -12.18 10.57
C VAL A 260 -4.44 -10.92 10.80
N LEU A 261 -4.70 -10.59 12.05
CA LEU A 261 -5.38 -9.36 12.47
C LEU A 261 -4.50 -8.58 13.46
N CYS A 262 -4.84 -7.31 13.63
CA CYS A 262 -4.32 -6.48 14.72
C CYS A 262 -5.37 -6.43 15.83
N ASP A 263 -4.95 -6.56 17.09
CA ASP A 263 -5.82 -6.42 18.26
C ASP A 263 -6.36 -4.98 18.44
N SER A 264 -5.68 -3.99 17.83
CA SER A 264 -6.13 -2.60 17.84
C SER A 264 -6.88 -2.24 16.56
N SER A 265 -8.03 -1.56 16.71
CA SER A 265 -8.80 -1.01 15.60
C SER A 265 -8.10 0.14 14.85
N GLU A 266 -7.14 0.82 15.49
CA GLU A 266 -6.45 2.00 14.94
C GLU A 266 -4.92 1.93 15.06
N GLY A 267 -4.36 0.78 15.47
CA GLY A 267 -2.95 0.58 15.73
C GLY A 267 -2.19 -0.09 14.58
N ARG A 268 -0.89 0.20 14.48
CA ARG A 268 0.03 -0.58 13.63
C ARG A 268 0.26 -1.95 14.26
N LEU A 269 0.27 -2.99 13.42
CA LEU A 269 0.62 -4.35 13.83
C LEU A 269 2.00 -4.33 14.49
N ASN A 270 2.09 -4.89 15.69
CA ASN A 270 3.33 -5.12 16.43
C ASN A 270 3.32 -6.55 16.99
N GLU A 271 4.47 -7.02 17.48
CA GLU A 271 4.66 -8.40 17.93
C GLU A 271 3.67 -8.83 19.03
N GLN A 272 3.22 -7.90 19.88
CA GLN A 272 2.29 -8.20 20.98
C GLN A 272 0.83 -8.11 20.57
N SER A 273 0.53 -7.52 19.41
CA SER A 273 -0.83 -7.25 18.94
C SER A 273 -1.28 -8.15 17.79
N VAL A 274 -0.55 -9.25 17.52
CA VAL A 274 -0.86 -10.18 16.44
C VAL A 274 -1.96 -11.13 16.87
N LEU A 275 -3.07 -11.12 16.14
CA LEU A 275 -4.15 -12.08 16.28
C LEU A 275 -4.21 -12.98 15.05
N LEU A 276 -4.63 -14.23 15.24
CA LEU A 276 -4.97 -15.16 14.18
C LEU A 276 -6.46 -15.47 14.24
N GLU A 277 -7.19 -15.14 13.18
CA GLU A 277 -8.61 -15.43 13.01
C GLU A 277 -8.79 -16.69 12.18
N GLY A 278 -9.50 -17.68 12.71
CA GLY A 278 -9.91 -18.87 11.98
C GLY A 278 -11.11 -18.58 11.06
N PRO A 279 -11.44 -19.52 10.16
CA PRO A 279 -12.64 -19.39 9.33
C PRO A 279 -13.90 -19.41 10.21
N SER A 280 -14.98 -18.78 9.74
CA SER A 280 -16.30 -18.90 10.39
C SER A 280 -17.00 -20.23 10.13
N SER A 281 -16.64 -20.85 9.02
CA SER A 281 -17.05 -22.20 8.62
C SER A 281 -16.13 -23.27 9.22
N ASP A 282 -16.42 -24.53 8.93
CA ASP A 282 -15.52 -25.68 9.21
C ASP A 282 -15.09 -25.78 10.68
N GLY A 283 -16.00 -25.46 11.60
CA GLY A 283 -15.78 -25.52 13.04
C GLY A 283 -14.97 -24.37 13.63
N GLY A 284 -14.43 -23.45 12.83
CA GLY A 284 -13.59 -22.33 13.31
C GLY A 284 -14.36 -21.20 14.01
N GLN A 285 -15.67 -21.05 13.74
CA GLN A 285 -16.58 -20.07 14.36
C GLN A 285 -16.13 -18.59 14.30
N GLY A 286 -15.12 -18.27 13.48
CA GLY A 286 -14.55 -16.92 13.39
C GLY A 286 -13.76 -16.54 14.63
N MET A 287 -13.35 -17.55 15.41
CA MET A 287 -12.63 -17.34 16.66
C MET A 287 -11.24 -16.76 16.38
N ARG A 288 -10.79 -15.95 17.33
CA ARG A 288 -9.51 -15.25 17.27
C ARG A 288 -8.67 -15.63 18.46
N VAL A 289 -7.39 -15.87 18.21
CA VAL A 289 -6.40 -16.20 19.23
C VAL A 289 -5.17 -15.33 19.06
N ARG A 290 -4.45 -15.07 20.14
CA ARG A 290 -3.17 -14.37 20.04
C ARG A 290 -2.16 -15.27 19.33
N LEU A 291 -1.31 -14.67 18.50
CA LEU A 291 -0.22 -15.36 17.82
C LEU A 291 1.11 -14.91 18.43
N ASP A 292 1.68 -15.77 19.26
CA ASP A 292 2.99 -15.56 19.84
C ASP A 292 4.08 -16.04 18.87
N THR A 293 4.88 -15.08 18.40
CA THR A 293 5.96 -15.29 17.42
C THR A 293 7.35 -15.31 18.06
N THR A 294 7.45 -15.27 19.38
CA THR A 294 8.73 -15.14 20.12
C THR A 294 9.75 -16.25 19.85
N LYS A 295 9.28 -17.43 19.41
CA LYS A 295 10.15 -18.57 19.07
C LYS A 295 10.64 -18.57 17.62
N LEU A 296 10.20 -17.61 16.81
CA LEU A 296 10.62 -17.44 15.42
C LEU A 296 11.82 -16.50 15.35
N GLY A 297 12.78 -16.79 14.47
CA GLY A 297 13.95 -15.93 14.28
C GLY A 297 13.62 -14.60 13.58
N SER A 298 12.73 -14.64 12.59
CA SER A 298 12.22 -13.46 11.89
C SER A 298 10.91 -13.81 11.20
N VAL A 299 9.95 -12.88 11.20
CA VAL A 299 8.67 -13.07 10.52
C VAL A 299 8.23 -11.76 9.88
N ASN A 300 7.59 -11.85 8.70
CA ASN A 300 6.98 -10.73 8.00
C ASN A 300 5.48 -10.95 7.94
N LEU A 301 4.76 -10.28 8.84
CA LEU A 301 3.30 -10.36 8.93
C LEU A 301 2.66 -9.01 8.63
N PHE A 302 1.49 -9.04 7.99
CA PHE A 302 0.65 -7.85 7.81
C PHE A 302 -0.84 -8.17 8.02
N PRO A 303 -1.65 -7.19 8.46
CA PRO A 303 -3.09 -7.41 8.65
C PRO A 303 -3.79 -7.83 7.35
N GLY A 304 -4.61 -8.87 7.42
CA GLY A 304 -5.32 -9.48 6.29
C GLY A 304 -4.57 -10.63 5.61
N GLN A 305 -3.29 -10.84 5.94
CA GLN A 305 -2.50 -11.95 5.40
C GLN A 305 -3.06 -13.30 5.87
N VAL A 306 -3.26 -14.24 4.93
CA VAL A 306 -3.63 -15.62 5.25
C VAL A 306 -2.35 -16.43 5.41
N VAL A 307 -2.22 -17.14 6.52
CA VAL A 307 -1.02 -17.90 6.90
C VAL A 307 -1.41 -19.27 7.45
N ALA A 308 -0.51 -20.23 7.31
CA ALA A 308 -0.57 -21.48 8.06
C ALA A 308 0.47 -21.42 9.19
N VAL A 309 0.04 -21.77 10.40
CA VAL A 309 0.85 -21.70 11.61
C VAL A 309 1.02 -23.11 12.15
N GLU A 310 2.28 -23.53 12.30
CA GLU A 310 2.64 -24.71 13.07
C GLU A 310 2.98 -24.27 14.50
N GLY A 311 2.26 -24.78 15.49
CA GLY A 311 2.45 -24.35 16.88
C GLY A 311 1.61 -25.14 17.88
N ILE A 312 1.69 -24.73 19.14
CA ILE A 312 0.88 -25.29 20.24
C ILE A 312 -0.07 -24.23 20.79
N ASN A 313 -1.25 -24.66 21.22
CA ASN A 313 -2.23 -23.80 21.90
C ASN A 313 -2.76 -24.49 23.17
N PRO A 314 -1.97 -24.55 24.25
CA PRO A 314 -2.40 -25.25 25.47
C PRO A 314 -3.62 -24.60 26.15
N SER A 315 -3.85 -23.31 25.88
CA SER A 315 -4.83 -22.50 26.60
C SER A 315 -6.09 -22.14 25.80
N GLY A 316 -6.13 -22.51 24.52
CA GLY A 316 -7.20 -22.17 23.57
C GLY A 316 -7.20 -20.71 23.11
N HIS A 317 -6.43 -19.82 23.72
CA HIS A 317 -6.47 -18.37 23.43
C HIS A 317 -5.14 -17.79 22.93
N CYS A 318 -4.07 -18.58 22.85
CA CYS A 318 -2.77 -18.14 22.37
C CYS A 318 -2.01 -19.29 21.71
N ILE A 319 -1.70 -19.16 20.42
CA ILE A 319 -0.84 -20.09 19.71
C ILE A 319 0.60 -19.60 19.82
N THR A 320 1.47 -20.43 20.39
CA THR A 320 2.92 -20.20 20.30
C THR A 320 3.42 -20.89 19.03
N ALA A 321 3.85 -20.09 18.05
CA ALA A 321 4.28 -20.56 16.75
C ALA A 321 5.74 -21.06 16.75
N PHE A 322 5.98 -22.16 16.04
CA PHE A 322 7.31 -22.70 15.74
C PHE A 322 7.66 -22.54 14.26
N GLY A 323 6.63 -22.48 13.40
CA GLY A 323 6.76 -22.21 11.98
C GLY A 323 5.56 -21.45 11.47
N ILE A 324 5.78 -20.52 10.53
CA ILE A 324 4.70 -19.82 9.83
C ILE A 324 4.97 -19.90 8.34
N LEU A 325 3.99 -20.39 7.60
CA LEU A 325 3.98 -20.40 6.15
C LEU A 325 3.09 -19.27 5.65
N THR A 326 3.71 -18.30 4.97
CA THR A 326 3.05 -17.07 4.47
C THR A 326 2.54 -17.18 3.04
N GLY A 327 2.77 -18.31 2.38
CA GLY A 327 2.42 -18.56 0.99
C GLY A 327 3.10 -19.83 0.47
N VAL A 328 2.54 -20.40 -0.59
CA VAL A 328 3.13 -21.55 -1.28
C VAL A 328 3.55 -21.09 -2.67
N PRO A 329 4.84 -21.17 -3.04
CA PRO A 329 5.27 -20.80 -4.37
C PRO A 329 4.58 -21.71 -5.40
N GLN A 330 3.96 -21.12 -6.42
CA GLN A 330 3.39 -21.91 -7.50
C GLN A 330 4.51 -22.66 -8.25
N PRO A 331 4.28 -23.92 -8.67
CA PRO A 331 5.15 -24.58 -9.64
C PRO A 331 5.24 -23.68 -10.86
N ARG A 332 6.47 -23.40 -11.33
CA ARG A 332 6.64 -22.72 -12.62
C ARG A 332 5.94 -23.58 -13.67
N GLU A 333 4.96 -23.01 -14.37
CA GLU A 333 4.43 -23.66 -15.56
C GLU A 333 5.62 -23.93 -16.48
N SER A 334 5.85 -25.20 -16.80
CA SER A 334 6.84 -25.58 -17.79
C SER A 334 6.34 -25.05 -19.14
N GLN A 335 6.72 -23.84 -19.49
CA GLN A 335 6.48 -23.35 -20.83
C GLN A 335 7.16 -24.31 -21.80
N PRO A 336 6.46 -24.83 -22.81
CA PRO A 336 7.11 -25.61 -23.84
C PRO A 336 8.21 -24.72 -24.43
N ALA A 337 9.45 -25.22 -24.44
CA ALA A 337 10.57 -24.52 -25.03
C ALA A 337 10.25 -24.31 -26.51
N ALA A 338 9.71 -23.13 -26.84
CA ALA A 338 9.48 -22.73 -28.21
C ALA A 338 10.86 -22.51 -28.84
N SER A 339 11.47 -23.59 -29.34
CA SER A 339 12.74 -23.52 -30.05
C SER A 339 12.54 -22.60 -31.26
N GLY A 340 13.24 -21.46 -31.27
CA GLY A 340 13.15 -20.49 -32.37
C GLY A 340 12.24 -19.29 -32.14
N ALA A 341 11.66 -19.09 -30.94
CA ALA A 341 10.93 -17.86 -30.64
C ALA A 341 11.90 -16.67 -30.54
N ARG A 342 11.69 -15.64 -31.38
CA ARG A 342 12.35 -14.33 -31.28
C ARG A 342 12.16 -13.75 -29.87
N GLY A 343 13.21 -13.16 -29.30
CA GLY A 343 13.10 -12.43 -28.04
C GLY A 343 12.09 -11.29 -28.16
N LYS A 344 11.13 -11.22 -27.25
CA LYS A 344 10.11 -10.16 -27.21
C LYS A 344 10.55 -9.04 -26.27
N ARG A 345 10.36 -7.80 -26.69
CA ARG A 345 10.55 -6.61 -25.87
C ARG A 345 9.19 -6.12 -25.39
N VAL A 346 9.07 -5.88 -24.08
CA VAL A 346 7.86 -5.35 -23.48
C VAL A 346 8.20 -4.03 -22.80
N ALA A 347 7.49 -2.97 -23.15
CA ALA A 347 7.52 -1.72 -22.41
C ALA A 347 6.38 -1.71 -21.40
N VAL A 348 6.69 -1.31 -20.17
CA VAL A 348 5.71 -1.22 -19.08
C VAL A 348 5.79 0.19 -18.51
N ALA A 349 4.64 0.85 -18.38
CA ALA A 349 4.54 2.16 -17.76
C ALA A 349 3.29 2.24 -16.87
N ALA A 350 3.37 3.03 -15.81
CA ALA A 350 2.25 3.30 -14.92
C ALA A 350 2.07 4.81 -14.78
N GLY A 351 0.81 5.24 -14.74
CA GLY A 351 0.46 6.63 -14.51
C GLY A 351 0.84 7.10 -13.08
N PRO A 352 0.69 8.40 -12.80
CA PRO A 352 -0.04 9.38 -13.61
C PRO A 352 0.65 9.73 -14.93
N PHE A 353 -0.14 9.96 -15.96
CA PHE A 353 0.34 10.29 -17.31
C PHE A 353 0.33 11.80 -17.64
N SER A 354 0.02 12.61 -16.62
CA SER A 354 0.14 14.07 -16.63
C SER A 354 1.14 14.55 -15.58
N THR A 355 1.57 15.80 -15.71
CA THR A 355 2.25 16.50 -14.62
C THR A 355 1.22 17.01 -13.61
N SER A 356 1.66 17.56 -12.47
CA SER A 356 0.75 18.21 -11.52
C SER A 356 0.33 19.64 -11.93
N GLU A 357 0.95 20.19 -12.98
CA GLU A 357 0.80 21.58 -13.42
C GLU A 357 -0.35 21.72 -14.42
N ASP A 358 -0.54 20.73 -15.28
CA ASP A 358 -1.45 20.79 -16.42
C ASP A 358 -2.04 19.41 -16.76
N LEU A 359 -2.96 19.36 -17.73
CA LEU A 359 -3.57 18.12 -18.25
C LEU A 359 -3.15 17.85 -19.70
N SER A 360 -1.97 18.32 -20.10
CA SER A 360 -1.49 18.24 -21.50
C SER A 360 -1.10 16.83 -21.96
N MET A 361 -1.00 15.89 -21.02
CA MET A 361 -0.50 14.54 -21.22
C MET A 361 0.90 14.52 -21.86
N GLU A 362 1.74 15.52 -21.55
CA GLU A 362 3.11 15.60 -22.04
C GLU A 362 3.94 14.34 -21.71
N PRO A 363 3.86 13.75 -20.50
CA PRO A 363 4.53 12.49 -20.19
C PRO A 363 4.07 11.32 -21.06
N LEU A 364 2.77 11.21 -21.34
CA LEU A 364 2.23 10.19 -22.23
C LEU A 364 2.73 10.36 -23.67
N GLY A 365 2.77 11.61 -24.16
CA GLY A 365 3.33 11.91 -25.47
C GLY A 365 4.78 11.46 -25.58
N ALA A 366 5.62 11.79 -24.59
CA ALA A 366 7.01 11.36 -24.56
C ALA A 366 7.17 9.82 -24.49
N LEU A 367 6.27 9.13 -23.78
CA LEU A 367 6.22 7.67 -23.75
C LEU A 367 5.88 7.08 -25.13
N VAL A 368 4.89 7.65 -25.82
CA VAL A 368 4.50 7.24 -27.18
C VAL A 368 5.67 7.44 -28.14
N GLU A 369 6.35 8.59 -28.09
CA GLU A 369 7.55 8.86 -28.89
C GLU A 369 8.68 7.84 -28.61
N ALA A 370 8.87 7.46 -27.35
CA ALA A 370 9.83 6.43 -26.98
C ALA A 370 9.44 5.06 -27.57
N CYS A 371 8.16 4.68 -27.50
CA CYS A 371 7.65 3.44 -28.08
C CYS A 371 7.78 3.42 -29.60
N VAL A 372 7.49 4.54 -30.29
CA VAL A 372 7.70 4.69 -31.75
C VAL A 372 9.16 4.45 -32.12
N ARG A 373 10.09 5.03 -31.34
CA ARG A 373 11.54 4.92 -31.57
C ARG A 373 12.07 3.51 -31.28
N GLU A 374 11.65 2.93 -30.17
CA GLU A 374 12.21 1.69 -29.66
C GLU A 374 11.51 0.45 -30.24
N ARG A 375 10.25 0.57 -30.64
CA ARG A 375 9.38 -0.49 -31.16
C ARG A 375 9.36 -1.76 -30.31
N PRO A 376 9.01 -1.70 -29.00
CA PRO A 376 8.69 -2.89 -28.23
C PRO A 376 7.58 -3.71 -28.92
N ASP A 377 7.49 -5.00 -28.62
CA ASP A 377 6.46 -5.91 -29.13
C ASP A 377 5.12 -5.78 -28.37
N LEU A 378 5.17 -5.28 -27.14
CA LEU A 378 4.01 -5.06 -26.28
C LEU A 378 4.25 -3.81 -25.44
N VAL A 379 3.22 -2.99 -25.29
CA VAL A 379 3.19 -1.87 -24.33
C VAL A 379 2.09 -2.18 -23.31
N TYR A 380 2.45 -2.28 -22.04
CA TYR A 380 1.52 -2.50 -20.93
C TYR A 380 1.42 -1.23 -20.10
N LEU A 381 0.24 -0.60 -20.11
CA LEU A 381 -0.02 0.67 -19.43
C LEU A 381 -0.94 0.44 -18.23
N CYS A 382 -0.47 0.83 -17.05
CA CYS A 382 -1.27 0.88 -15.84
C CYS A 382 -1.75 2.31 -15.60
N GLY A 383 -3.00 2.46 -15.17
CA GLY A 383 -3.50 3.76 -14.71
C GLY A 383 -2.77 4.28 -13.45
N PRO A 384 -3.18 5.45 -12.94
CA PRO A 384 -4.33 6.22 -13.40
C PRO A 384 -4.06 6.97 -14.72
N PHE A 385 -5.01 6.88 -15.65
CA PHE A 385 -5.04 7.72 -16.85
C PHE A 385 -5.65 9.08 -16.53
N VAL A 386 -6.77 9.06 -15.79
CA VAL A 386 -7.36 10.23 -15.15
C VAL A 386 -7.10 10.09 -13.65
N ASP A 387 -6.23 10.93 -13.11
CA ASP A 387 -5.88 10.89 -11.70
C ASP A 387 -6.85 11.75 -10.88
N LYS A 388 -7.67 11.09 -10.06
CA LYS A 388 -8.61 11.75 -9.14
C LYS A 388 -7.90 12.64 -8.11
N ASP A 389 -6.63 12.35 -7.81
CA ASP A 389 -5.83 13.09 -6.84
C ASP A 389 -5.00 14.20 -7.51
N HIS A 390 -5.11 14.36 -8.84
CA HIS A 390 -4.52 15.47 -9.57
C HIS A 390 -5.03 16.81 -9.02
N PRO A 391 -4.18 17.82 -8.74
CA PRO A 391 -4.58 19.06 -8.09
C PRO A 391 -5.77 19.77 -8.77
N LEU A 392 -5.75 19.88 -10.10
CA LEU A 392 -6.82 20.54 -10.85
C LEU A 392 -8.14 19.76 -10.80
N VAL A 393 -8.08 18.42 -10.87
CA VAL A 393 -9.25 17.54 -10.83
C VAL A 393 -9.88 17.59 -9.43
N LYS A 394 -9.05 17.43 -8.40
CA LYS A 394 -9.46 17.43 -7.00
C LYS A 394 -10.06 18.76 -6.54
N GLU A 395 -9.52 19.87 -7.03
CA GLU A 395 -10.01 21.22 -6.71
C GLU A 395 -11.21 21.65 -7.58
N GLY A 396 -11.66 20.80 -8.52
CA GLY A 396 -12.75 21.12 -9.42
C GLY A 396 -12.44 22.32 -10.34
N LYS A 397 -11.17 22.52 -10.66
CA LYS A 397 -10.69 23.60 -11.53
C LYS A 397 -10.68 23.21 -13.00
N VAL A 398 -11.29 22.08 -13.34
CA VAL A 398 -11.29 21.52 -14.70
C VAL A 398 -12.66 21.67 -15.33
N ASP A 399 -12.69 22.32 -16.50
CA ASP A 399 -13.88 22.51 -17.33
C ASP A 399 -13.96 21.41 -18.41
N LEU A 400 -13.71 20.17 -17.99
CA LEU A 400 -13.79 18.96 -18.80
C LEU A 400 -14.36 17.84 -17.92
N GLU A 401 -15.15 16.96 -18.53
CA GLU A 401 -15.58 15.72 -17.89
C GLU A 401 -14.41 14.72 -17.79
N HIS A 402 -14.50 13.80 -16.82
CA HIS A 402 -13.47 12.76 -16.65
C HIS A 402 -13.27 11.92 -17.92
N GLU A 403 -14.36 11.67 -18.66
CA GLU A 403 -14.32 10.94 -19.92
C GLU A 403 -13.54 11.72 -20.99
N GLU A 404 -13.73 13.04 -21.06
CA GLU A 404 -13.01 13.90 -22.00
C GLU A 404 -11.51 13.92 -21.69
N ILE A 405 -11.13 13.96 -20.41
CA ILE A 405 -9.72 13.87 -19.98
C ILE A 405 -9.14 12.50 -20.35
N PHE A 406 -9.94 11.43 -20.25
CA PHE A 406 -9.52 10.10 -20.66
C PHE A 406 -9.33 10.01 -22.19
N GLU A 407 -10.21 10.65 -22.97
CA GLU A 407 -10.07 10.74 -24.42
C GLU A 407 -8.80 11.47 -24.85
N LEU A 408 -8.33 12.48 -24.10
CA LEU A 408 -7.01 13.07 -24.34
C LEU A 408 -5.88 12.03 -24.24
N CYS A 409 -5.99 11.08 -23.31
CA CYS A 409 -5.03 9.97 -23.21
C CYS A 409 -5.12 9.06 -24.43
N CYS A 410 -6.34 8.67 -24.82
CA CYS A 410 -6.60 7.85 -26.00
C CYS A 410 -6.04 8.49 -27.28
N ASP A 411 -6.21 9.81 -27.43
CA ASP A 411 -5.71 10.58 -28.56
C ASP A 411 -4.17 10.58 -28.65
N LYS A 412 -3.46 10.68 -27.52
CA LYS A 412 -2.01 10.50 -27.51
C LYS A 412 -1.60 9.09 -27.92
N LEU A 413 -2.32 8.08 -27.45
CA LEU A 413 -2.04 6.67 -27.74
C LEU A 413 -2.25 6.29 -29.21
N LYS A 414 -3.12 7.01 -29.94
CA LYS A 414 -3.24 6.89 -31.40
C LYS A 414 -1.95 7.22 -32.16
N GLY A 415 -0.96 7.86 -31.50
CA GLY A 415 0.37 8.10 -32.07
C GLY A 415 1.28 6.87 -32.12
N LEU A 416 0.87 5.72 -31.55
CA LEU A 416 1.61 4.47 -31.70
C LEU A 416 1.45 3.92 -33.14
N PRO A 417 2.52 3.38 -33.75
CA PRO A 417 2.47 2.88 -35.12
C PRO A 417 1.61 1.60 -35.22
N GLU A 418 0.72 1.53 -36.21
CA GLU A 418 -0.04 0.30 -36.52
C GLU A 418 0.85 -0.88 -36.93
#